data_AF-A0A2U3NDS5-F1
#
_entry.id   AF-A0A2U3NDS5-F1
#
_cell.length_a   1.000
_cell.length_b   1.000
_cell.length_c   1.000
_cell.angle_alpha   90.00
_cell.angle_beta   90.00
_cell.angle_gamma   90.00
#
_symmetry.space_group_name_H-M   'P 1'
#
loop_
_entity.id
_entity.type
_entity.pdbx_description
1 polymer ?
#
loop_
_entity_poly.entity_id
_entity_poly.type
_entity_poly.pdbx_seq_one_letter_code
_entity_poly.pdbx_strand_id
1 'polypeptide(L)'
;MFERALVPFAAVAAELGSEGIRGTGSRVPTSHRKRPARNRAFAITAFRGASDRDLGAPELNRRRFLGALAAATVAGVGAARLVVDPQPRTFAQAPPANMAATSGPTAPAALLPPPPLSARIPLPGGGALTKIPGEGDLLALTVDDGVNSEVVRAYTQFAKDTGVRLTFFVNGVYESWTENQQMLRPLVDSGQIQLGNHTWSHPDLTTLPKDQIAQQITRNDDFLKKTYGIGAKPYWRPPYAKRNAAVDAVAADLGYTIPTLWSGSLSDSTLIHEDYIVKMADQYFTPQSIVIGHLNHLPVTHVYPELVEIIRDRNLRTVTLNDIFLKTP
;
A
#
# COMPACT_ATOMS: atom_id res chain seq x y z
N MET A 1 10.74 20.91 30.95
CA MET A 1 10.79 19.54 31.49
C MET A 1 9.66 18.75 30.87
N PHE A 2 9.94 18.05 29.77
CA PHE A 2 9.05 17.04 29.20
C PHE A 2 9.95 15.84 28.90
N GLU A 3 9.79 14.80 29.70
CA GLU A 3 10.63 13.61 29.68
C GLU A 3 10.10 12.64 28.63
N ARG A 4 10.96 12.36 27.65
CA ARG A 4 10.74 11.43 26.54
C ARG A 4 10.78 10.00 27.08
N ALA A 5 9.71 9.24 26.89
CA ALA A 5 9.78 7.78 26.91
C ALA A 5 10.23 7.29 25.51
N LEU A 6 11.54 7.20 25.33
CA LEU A 6 12.17 6.42 24.27
C LEU A 6 12.15 4.94 24.71
N VAL A 7 11.42 4.09 23.98
CA VAL A 7 11.57 2.63 24.10
C VAL A 7 12.64 2.21 23.07
N PRO A 8 13.79 1.64 23.49
CA PRO A 8 14.80 1.20 22.54
C PRO A 8 14.41 -0.18 21.99
N PHE A 9 14.27 -0.27 20.67
CA PHE A 9 14.15 -1.53 19.93
C PHE A 9 15.56 -1.99 19.53
N ALA A 10 16.13 -2.90 20.32
CA ALA A 10 17.36 -3.60 19.97
C ALA A 10 17.28 -5.03 20.52
N ALA A 11 17.22 -6.02 19.63
CA ALA A 11 17.76 -7.38 19.76
C ALA A 11 16.92 -8.39 18.96
N VAL A 12 17.28 -8.62 17.70
CA VAL A 12 17.17 -9.96 17.10
C VAL A 12 18.39 -10.18 16.22
N ALA A 13 19.46 -10.67 16.84
CA ALA A 13 20.56 -11.34 16.16
C ALA A 13 21.20 -12.36 17.11
N ALA A 14 21.39 -13.58 16.56
CA ALA A 14 22.15 -14.72 17.08
C ALA A 14 21.54 -15.53 18.25
N GLU A 15 21.14 -16.78 17.95
CA GLU A 15 21.84 -17.95 18.49
C GLU A 15 21.48 -19.21 17.65
N LEU A 16 22.49 -19.80 16.98
CA LEU A 16 22.45 -21.15 16.45
C LEU A 16 23.30 -22.02 17.37
N GLY A 17 22.69 -23.06 17.93
CA GLY A 17 23.36 -24.07 18.77
C GLY A 17 22.71 -25.44 18.58
N SER A 18 23.46 -26.32 17.92
CA SER A 18 23.21 -27.74 17.64
C SER A 18 22.98 -28.59 18.89
N GLU A 19 21.98 -29.49 18.89
CA GLU A 19 22.00 -30.92 19.31
C GLU A 19 20.73 -31.56 18.70
N GLY A 20 20.62 -32.80 18.22
CA GLY A 20 21.29 -34.06 18.56
C GLY A 20 20.19 -35.13 18.65
N ILE A 21 20.13 -36.04 17.68
CA ILE A 21 19.09 -37.07 17.49
C ILE A 21 19.05 -38.11 18.63
N ARG A 22 17.84 -38.49 19.09
CA ARG A 22 17.46 -39.88 19.42
C ARG A 22 15.95 -40.06 19.61
N GLY A 23 15.37 -41.06 18.95
CA GLY A 23 13.94 -41.38 18.95
C GLY A 23 13.49 -42.43 19.96
N THR A 24 12.18 -42.67 20.00
CA THR A 24 11.46 -43.98 19.99
C THR A 24 10.06 -43.86 20.63
N GLY A 25 9.07 -44.54 20.03
CA GLY A 25 8.09 -45.35 20.79
C GLY A 25 6.71 -44.78 21.15
N SER A 26 5.76 -44.87 20.20
CA SER A 26 4.42 -45.50 20.30
C SER A 26 3.65 -45.53 21.64
N ARG A 27 2.42 -44.97 21.67
CA ARG A 27 1.12 -45.72 21.71
C ARG A 27 -0.08 -44.81 22.03
N VAL A 28 -1.17 -45.05 21.31
CA VAL A 28 -2.55 -44.63 21.57
C VAL A 28 -3.21 -45.62 22.55
N PRO A 29 -4.22 -45.21 23.34
CA PRO A 29 -5.56 -45.74 23.06
C PRO A 29 -6.71 -44.72 23.17
N THR A 30 -7.80 -45.11 22.53
CA THR A 30 -9.18 -44.59 22.48
C THR A 30 -9.84 -44.60 23.89
N SER A 31 -10.98 -43.98 24.24
CA SER A 31 -12.27 -43.78 23.56
C SER A 31 -13.25 -42.92 24.42
N HIS A 32 -14.32 -42.43 23.77
CA HIS A 32 -15.74 -42.40 24.21
C HIS A 32 -16.46 -41.14 24.78
N ARG A 33 -17.59 -40.86 24.06
CA ARG A 33 -18.93 -40.29 24.41
C ARG A 33 -19.07 -38.76 24.61
N LYS A 34 -19.82 -38.05 23.74
CA LYS A 34 -21.30 -37.78 23.71
C LYS A 34 -21.79 -37.13 25.04
N ARG A 35 -22.52 -36.02 25.13
CA ARG A 35 -23.40 -35.21 24.24
C ARG A 35 -23.73 -33.86 24.97
N PRO A 36 -24.54 -32.92 24.41
CA PRO A 36 -24.41 -31.48 24.61
C PRO A 36 -25.37 -30.87 25.64
N ALA A 37 -25.09 -29.64 26.07
CA ALA A 37 -26.04 -28.77 26.78
C ALA A 37 -26.28 -27.48 25.97
N ARG A 38 -27.55 -27.28 25.61
CA ARG A 38 -28.16 -26.05 25.08
C ARG A 38 -28.43 -25.05 26.22
N ASN A 39 -28.68 -23.80 25.82
CA ASN A 39 -29.36 -22.68 26.49
C ASN A 39 -28.40 -21.48 26.60
N ARG A 40 -28.72 -20.25 26.16
CA ARG A 40 -30.01 -19.55 26.20
C ARG A 40 -30.12 -18.55 25.03
N ALA A 41 -31.29 -18.51 24.41
CA ALA A 41 -31.73 -17.38 23.61
C ALA A 41 -32.21 -16.27 24.56
N PHE A 42 -31.68 -15.05 24.42
CA PHE A 42 -32.27 -13.85 24.99
C PHE A 42 -33.25 -13.28 23.97
N ALA A 43 -34.54 -13.30 24.34
CA ALA A 43 -35.57 -12.50 23.70
C ALA A 43 -35.49 -11.08 24.28
N ILE A 44 -35.31 -10.07 23.43
CA ILE A 44 -35.57 -8.67 23.77
C ILE A 44 -36.80 -8.27 22.98
N THR A 45 -37.93 -8.24 23.68
CA THR A 45 -39.20 -7.69 23.22
C THR A 45 -39.07 -6.17 23.17
N ALA A 46 -39.33 -5.60 22.00
CA ALA A 46 -39.53 -4.17 21.81
C ALA A 46 -40.84 -3.74 22.48
N PHE A 47 -40.80 -2.67 23.28
CA PHE A 47 -41.98 -1.89 23.63
C PHE A 47 -41.75 -0.43 23.25
N ARG A 48 -42.71 0.09 22.48
CA ARG A 48 -42.81 1.45 21.97
C ARG A 48 -44.05 2.08 22.61
N GLY A 49 -43.94 3.34 23.00
CA GLY A 49 -45.04 4.22 23.44
C GLY A 49 -44.47 5.35 24.30
N ALA A 50 -44.23 6.54 23.75
CA ALA A 50 -45.17 7.69 23.69
C ALA A 50 -45.26 8.38 25.07
N SER A 51 -45.20 9.70 25.25
CA SER A 51 -45.35 10.87 24.37
C SER A 51 -45.13 12.11 25.25
N ASP A 52 -44.63 13.22 24.70
CA ASP A 52 -45.22 14.57 24.87
C ASP A 52 -44.51 15.55 23.92
N ARG A 53 -45.23 16.01 22.89
CA ARG A 53 -45.79 17.36 22.70
C ARG A 53 -44.74 18.39 22.25
N ASP A 54 -44.64 18.68 20.96
CA ASP A 54 -45.55 19.50 20.11
C ASP A 54 -45.20 21.00 20.21
N LEU A 55 -44.48 21.51 19.20
CA LEU A 55 -44.53 22.90 18.75
C LEU A 55 -44.08 22.99 17.28
N GLY A 56 -45.06 23.12 16.37
CA GLY A 56 -45.04 24.06 15.23
C GLY A 56 -44.15 23.76 14.01
N ALA A 57 -44.75 23.22 12.95
CA ALA A 57 -44.34 23.44 11.56
C ALA A 57 -45.13 24.65 10.98
N PRO A 58 -44.68 25.38 9.93
CA PRO A 58 -44.26 24.79 8.66
C PRO A 58 -42.99 25.38 8.04
N GLU A 59 -42.10 24.51 7.54
CA GLU A 59 -41.16 24.91 6.48
C GLU A 59 -41.93 25.13 5.18
N LEU A 60 -41.81 26.34 4.63
CA LEU A 60 -42.11 26.61 3.24
C LEU A 60 -41.00 27.46 2.61
N ASN A 61 -40.53 26.90 1.49
CA ASN A 61 -39.97 27.59 0.33
C ASN A 61 -38.60 28.26 0.44
N ARG A 62 -37.64 27.45 -0.02
CA ARG A 62 -36.42 27.72 -0.79
C ARG A 62 -36.65 28.71 -1.97
N ARG A 63 -37.12 29.94 -1.72
CA ARG A 63 -37.14 31.05 -2.69
C ARG A 63 -37.04 32.38 -1.93
N ARG A 64 -35.88 33.05 -2.10
CA ARG A 64 -35.53 34.46 -1.79
C ARG A 64 -34.54 34.69 -0.63
N PHE A 65 -33.26 34.52 -0.92
CA PHE A 65 -32.11 35.22 -0.31
C PHE A 65 -30.89 34.88 -1.20
N LEU A 66 -30.19 35.71 -1.95
CA LEU A 66 -30.17 37.14 -2.27
C LEU A 66 -29.71 37.22 -3.74
N GLY A 67 -30.33 38.08 -4.54
CA GLY A 67 -29.81 38.48 -5.84
C GLY A 67 -29.18 39.87 -5.73
N ALA A 68 -28.02 40.06 -6.38
CA ALA A 68 -27.59 41.33 -6.99
C ALA A 68 -26.21 41.16 -7.65
N LEU A 69 -26.17 41.08 -8.98
CA LEU A 69 -25.43 42.06 -9.80
C LEU A 69 -25.91 41.93 -11.26
N ALA A 70 -26.45 43.03 -11.79
CA ALA A 70 -27.07 43.11 -13.11
C ALA A 70 -26.06 43.56 -14.18
N ALA A 71 -26.28 43.07 -15.40
CA ALA A 71 -25.59 43.40 -16.64
C ALA A 71 -26.06 44.74 -17.25
N ALA A 72 -25.23 45.33 -18.11
CA ALA A 72 -25.69 46.25 -19.15
C ALA A 72 -24.76 46.20 -20.39
N THR A 73 -25.31 45.73 -21.50
CA THR A 73 -24.79 45.78 -22.87
C THR A 73 -25.91 46.23 -23.81
N VAL A 74 -25.72 47.31 -24.58
CA VAL A 74 -26.38 47.64 -25.89
C VAL A 74 -25.46 48.67 -26.58
N ALA A 75 -24.70 48.31 -27.62
CA ALA A 75 -25.00 48.24 -29.07
C ALA A 75 -25.06 49.59 -29.81
N GLY A 76 -24.28 49.71 -30.88
CA GLY A 76 -24.32 50.81 -31.86
C GLY A 76 -23.47 50.51 -33.09
N VAL A 77 -24.14 50.17 -34.20
CA VAL A 77 -23.60 49.76 -35.51
C VAL A 77 -23.23 50.99 -36.36
N GLY A 78 -22.16 50.89 -37.15
CA GLY A 78 -21.84 51.82 -38.24
C GLY A 78 -20.98 51.14 -39.30
N ALA A 79 -21.52 50.98 -40.51
CA ALA A 79 -20.96 50.18 -41.60
C ALA A 79 -20.03 50.94 -42.54
N ALA A 80 -19.07 50.16 -43.08
CA ALA A 80 -18.44 50.22 -44.40
C ALA A 80 -17.66 51.47 -44.85
N ARG A 81 -16.39 51.25 -45.27
CA ARG A 81 -15.97 51.30 -46.69
C ARG A 81 -14.59 50.63 -46.87
N LEU A 82 -14.51 49.87 -47.96
CA LEU A 82 -13.34 49.17 -48.51
C LEU A 82 -12.25 50.15 -48.93
N VAL A 83 -11.00 49.87 -48.55
CA VAL A 83 -9.83 50.11 -49.41
C VAL A 83 -8.89 48.92 -49.23
N VAL A 84 -8.77 48.13 -50.29
CA VAL A 84 -7.71 47.15 -50.49
C VAL A 84 -6.50 47.93 -50.97
N ASP A 85 -5.39 47.88 -50.24
CA ASP A 85 -4.07 48.29 -50.75
C ASP A 85 -3.11 47.10 -50.72
N PRO A 86 -2.28 46.92 -51.77
CA PRO A 86 -1.49 45.72 -51.95
C PRO A 86 -0.18 45.77 -51.14
N GLN A 87 0.10 44.71 -50.39
CA GLN A 87 1.39 44.47 -49.75
C GLN A 87 2.51 44.34 -50.79
N PRO A 88 3.63 45.07 -50.65
CA PRO A 88 4.89 44.67 -51.28
C PRO A 88 5.49 43.49 -50.51
N ARG A 89 5.70 42.37 -51.21
CA ARG A 89 6.44 41.22 -50.70
C ARG A 89 7.89 41.64 -50.43
N THR A 90 8.18 41.90 -49.17
CA THR A 90 9.55 42.06 -48.68
C THR A 90 10.06 40.67 -48.34
N PHE A 91 11.07 40.19 -49.07
CA PHE A 91 11.75 38.94 -48.73
C PHE A 91 12.43 39.13 -47.36
N ALA A 92 12.00 38.34 -46.37
CA ALA A 92 12.65 38.32 -45.06
C ALA A 92 14.09 37.80 -45.22
N GLN A 93 15.05 38.66 -44.92
CA GLN A 93 16.46 38.31 -44.79
C GLN A 93 16.64 37.61 -43.43
N ALA A 94 17.10 36.36 -43.44
CA ALA A 94 17.33 35.58 -42.23
C ALA A 94 18.48 36.20 -41.39
N PRO A 95 18.33 36.38 -40.06
CA PRO A 95 19.45 36.69 -39.20
C PRO A 95 20.36 35.46 -39.00
N PRO A 96 21.68 35.65 -38.80
CA PRO A 96 22.63 34.56 -38.68
C PRO A 96 22.38 33.72 -37.42
N ALA A 97 22.54 32.41 -37.59
CA ALA A 97 22.50 31.42 -36.53
C ALA A 97 23.62 31.66 -35.52
N ASN A 98 23.30 32.25 -34.37
CA ASN A 98 24.04 32.00 -33.14
C ASN A 98 23.18 32.37 -31.91
N MET A 99 22.22 31.51 -31.60
CA MET A 99 21.67 31.42 -30.26
C MET A 99 22.11 30.08 -29.69
N ALA A 100 23.03 30.14 -28.72
CA ALA A 100 23.27 29.02 -27.82
C ALA A 100 21.92 28.64 -27.22
N ALA A 101 21.47 27.42 -27.50
CA ALA A 101 20.29 26.86 -26.90
C ALA A 101 20.53 26.78 -25.38
N THR A 102 19.96 27.72 -24.63
CA THR A 102 19.75 27.55 -23.21
C THR A 102 18.85 26.32 -23.06
N SER A 103 19.41 25.21 -22.59
CA SER A 103 18.69 24.02 -22.20
C SER A 103 17.55 24.42 -21.27
N GLY A 104 16.32 24.27 -21.74
CA GLY A 104 15.14 24.35 -20.88
C GLY A 104 15.25 23.32 -19.75
N PRO A 105 14.41 23.43 -18.70
CA PRO A 105 14.44 22.47 -17.61
C PRO A 105 14.27 21.07 -18.20
N THR A 106 15.32 20.25 -18.07
CA THR A 106 15.31 18.87 -18.54
C THR A 106 14.30 18.14 -17.65
N ALA A 107 13.30 17.51 -18.26
CA ALA A 107 12.35 16.68 -17.51
C ALA A 107 13.14 15.72 -16.60
N PRO A 108 12.71 15.53 -15.33
CA PRO A 108 13.43 14.64 -14.42
C PRO A 108 13.66 13.28 -15.07
N ALA A 109 14.87 12.74 -14.91
CA ALA A 109 15.20 11.43 -15.42
C ALA A 109 14.21 10.38 -14.87
N ALA A 110 13.71 9.51 -15.76
CA ALA A 110 12.84 8.40 -15.39
C ALA A 110 13.56 7.44 -14.43
N LEU A 111 12.80 6.78 -13.56
CA LEU A 111 13.34 5.74 -12.69
C LEU A 111 13.84 4.55 -13.50
N LEU A 112 14.82 3.83 -12.95
CA LEU A 112 15.36 2.63 -13.57
C LEU A 112 14.27 1.54 -13.67
N PRO A 113 14.16 0.84 -14.82
CA PRO A 113 13.21 -0.26 -14.97
C PRO A 113 13.57 -1.44 -14.05
N PRO A 114 12.60 -2.31 -13.69
CA PRO A 114 12.90 -3.52 -12.95
C PRO A 114 13.81 -4.46 -13.75
N PRO A 115 14.53 -5.38 -13.10
CA PRO A 115 15.29 -6.43 -13.78
C PRO A 115 14.41 -7.27 -14.72
N PRO A 116 14.98 -7.82 -15.80
CA PRO A 116 14.25 -8.74 -16.66
C PRO A 116 13.86 -10.01 -15.89
N LEU A 117 12.76 -10.66 -16.30
CA LEU A 117 12.26 -11.85 -15.60
C LEU A 117 13.25 -13.03 -15.60
N SER A 118 14.19 -13.06 -16.54
CA SER A 118 15.28 -14.04 -16.60
C SER A 118 16.31 -13.88 -15.48
N ALA A 119 16.35 -12.72 -14.82
CA ALA A 119 17.22 -12.45 -13.67
C ALA A 119 16.60 -12.90 -12.33
N ARG A 120 15.39 -13.48 -12.35
CA ARG A 120 14.74 -13.98 -11.13
C ARG A 120 15.54 -15.11 -10.50
N ILE A 121 15.62 -15.08 -9.18
CA ILE A 121 16.32 -16.08 -8.37
C ILE A 121 15.33 -16.95 -7.57
N PRO A 122 15.73 -18.16 -7.14
CA PRO A 122 14.92 -18.94 -6.21
C PRO A 122 14.69 -18.18 -4.89
N LEU A 123 13.54 -18.44 -4.25
CA LEU A 123 13.30 -17.96 -2.90
C LEU A 123 14.36 -18.53 -1.93
N PRO A 124 14.92 -17.71 -1.03
CA PRO A 124 15.79 -18.21 0.01
C PRO A 124 14.97 -19.14 0.92
N GLY A 125 15.36 -20.41 1.02
CA GLY A 125 14.70 -21.36 1.92
C GLY A 125 15.00 -21.02 3.39
N GLY A 126 14.11 -21.45 4.30
CA GLY A 126 14.45 -21.59 5.72
C GLY A 126 14.37 -20.34 6.60
N GLY A 127 13.39 -19.44 6.40
CA GLY A 127 13.15 -18.35 7.34
C GLY A 127 12.25 -17.25 6.81
N ALA A 128 12.19 -16.16 7.58
CA ALA A 128 11.53 -14.94 7.12
C ALA A 128 12.42 -14.19 6.12
N LEU A 129 11.83 -13.70 5.04
CA LEU A 129 12.47 -12.83 4.08
C LEU A 129 12.55 -11.41 4.66
N THR A 130 13.75 -10.97 5.09
CA THR A 130 13.98 -9.64 5.69
C THR A 130 14.75 -8.69 4.77
N LYS A 131 15.51 -9.23 3.82
CA LYS A 131 16.35 -8.50 2.86
C LYS A 131 16.38 -9.25 1.53
N ILE A 132 16.62 -8.54 0.43
CA ILE A 132 16.88 -9.16 -0.87
C ILE A 132 18.28 -9.79 -0.83
N PRO A 133 18.46 -11.09 -1.14
CA PRO A 133 19.75 -11.74 -1.08
C PRO A 133 20.67 -11.29 -2.24
N GLY A 134 21.98 -11.36 -2.01
CA GLY A 134 23.00 -10.96 -2.98
C GLY A 134 23.27 -9.46 -3.00
N GLU A 135 24.13 -9.05 -3.92
CA GLU A 135 24.48 -7.65 -4.20
C GLU A 135 23.63 -7.10 -5.35
N GLY A 136 23.44 -5.79 -5.43
CA GLY A 136 22.66 -5.17 -6.49
C GLY A 136 22.23 -3.75 -6.15
N ASP A 137 21.20 -3.26 -6.83
CA ASP A 137 20.61 -1.93 -6.63
C ASP A 137 19.10 -2.00 -6.37
N LEU A 138 18.60 -3.16 -5.95
CA LEU A 138 17.16 -3.38 -5.81
C LEU A 138 16.63 -2.77 -4.52
N LEU A 139 15.44 -2.17 -4.59
CA LEU A 139 14.68 -1.69 -3.44
C LEU A 139 13.26 -2.27 -3.52
N ALA A 140 12.91 -3.12 -2.56
CA ALA A 140 11.53 -3.58 -2.40
C ALA A 140 10.80 -2.66 -1.41
N LEU A 141 10.11 -1.65 -1.92
CA LEU A 141 9.22 -0.82 -1.11
C LEU A 141 7.89 -1.55 -0.92
N THR A 142 7.61 -1.91 0.34
CA THR A 142 6.43 -2.65 0.76
C THR A 142 5.58 -1.79 1.66
N VAL A 143 4.26 -1.91 1.58
CA VAL A 143 3.34 -1.16 2.43
C VAL A 143 2.22 -2.05 2.96
N ASP A 144 1.85 -1.84 4.22
CA ASP A 144 0.92 -2.71 4.94
C ASP A 144 -0.46 -2.07 5.13
N ASP A 145 -1.40 -2.92 5.54
CA ASP A 145 -2.74 -2.65 6.04
C ASP A 145 -3.79 -2.26 5.00
N GLY A 146 -3.89 -0.96 4.69
CA GLY A 146 -4.97 -0.34 3.93
C GLY A 146 -6.03 0.36 4.78
N VAL A 147 -5.71 0.86 5.98
CA VAL A 147 -6.72 1.50 6.86
C VAL A 147 -7.39 2.70 6.19
N ASN A 148 -6.63 3.51 5.44
CA ASN A 148 -7.11 4.78 4.90
C ASN A 148 -7.26 4.72 3.36
N SER A 149 -8.49 4.93 2.88
CA SER A 149 -8.83 4.90 1.45
C SER A 149 -8.11 5.96 0.62
N GLU A 150 -7.90 7.15 1.17
CA GLU A 150 -7.18 8.21 0.47
C GLU A 150 -5.70 7.88 0.32
N VAL A 151 -5.10 7.26 1.34
CA VAL A 151 -3.71 6.82 1.29
C VAL A 151 -3.52 5.68 0.29
N VAL A 152 -4.42 4.69 0.26
CA VAL A 152 -4.42 3.63 -0.77
C VAL A 152 -4.51 4.23 -2.18
N ARG A 153 -5.40 5.20 -2.39
CA ARG A 153 -5.51 5.92 -3.66
C ARG A 153 -4.23 6.66 -4.03
N ALA A 154 -3.66 7.40 -3.07
CA ALA A 154 -2.47 8.20 -3.28
C ALA A 154 -1.25 7.34 -3.63
N TYR A 155 -1.03 6.22 -2.94
CA TYR A 155 0.04 5.27 -3.30
C TYR A 155 -0.19 4.62 -4.67
N THR A 156 -1.44 4.31 -5.02
CA THR A 156 -1.78 3.76 -6.33
C THR A 156 -1.47 4.77 -7.45
N GLN A 157 -1.85 6.03 -7.26
CA GLN A 157 -1.56 7.12 -8.19
C GLN A 157 -0.05 7.40 -8.27
N PHE A 158 0.63 7.40 -7.11
CA PHE A 158 2.08 7.54 -7.03
C PHE A 158 2.81 6.48 -7.85
N ALA A 159 2.47 5.20 -7.70
CA ALA A 159 3.05 4.13 -8.51
C ALA A 159 2.80 4.41 -10.00
N LYS A 160 1.55 4.70 -10.38
CA LYS A 160 1.16 4.99 -11.77
C LYS A 160 1.99 6.12 -12.40
N ASP A 161 2.18 7.22 -11.69
CA ASP A 161 2.82 8.43 -12.22
C ASP A 161 4.34 8.33 -12.30
N THR A 162 4.94 7.58 -11.37
CA THR A 162 6.40 7.55 -11.21
C THR A 162 7.05 6.30 -11.81
N GLY A 163 6.26 5.25 -12.08
CA GLY A 163 6.78 3.93 -12.45
C GLY A 163 7.32 3.13 -11.27
N VAL A 164 7.22 3.65 -10.03
CA VAL A 164 7.61 2.91 -8.82
C VAL A 164 6.80 1.61 -8.75
N ARG A 165 7.49 0.55 -8.35
CA ARG A 165 6.92 -0.78 -8.14
C ARG A 165 6.79 -1.04 -6.65
N LEU A 166 5.65 -1.58 -6.21
CA LEU A 166 5.29 -1.71 -4.80
C LEU A 166 4.76 -3.10 -4.49
N THR A 167 4.93 -3.54 -3.24
CA THR A 167 4.21 -4.71 -2.70
C THR A 167 3.30 -4.30 -1.57
N PHE A 168 1.98 -4.51 -1.72
CA PHE A 168 0.98 -4.18 -0.73
C PHE A 168 0.62 -5.44 0.07
N PHE A 169 0.88 -5.47 1.38
CA PHE A 169 0.37 -6.52 2.26
C PHE A 169 -1.00 -6.10 2.78
N VAL A 170 -2.03 -6.77 2.28
CA VAL A 170 -3.43 -6.35 2.39
C VAL A 170 -4.09 -6.92 3.64
N ASN A 171 -4.76 -6.07 4.43
CA ASN A 171 -5.84 -6.50 5.32
C ASN A 171 -7.20 -6.34 4.64
N GLY A 172 -7.78 -7.45 4.18
CA GLY A 172 -9.02 -7.44 3.40
C GLY A 172 -10.27 -6.96 4.15
N VAL A 173 -10.20 -6.75 5.47
CA VAL A 173 -11.31 -6.18 6.25
C VAL A 173 -11.62 -4.73 5.90
N TYR A 174 -10.64 -3.98 5.39
CA TYR A 174 -10.81 -2.55 5.09
C TYR A 174 -11.48 -2.34 3.72
N GLU A 175 -12.43 -1.41 3.67
CA GLU A 175 -13.22 -1.10 2.46
C GLU A 175 -12.39 -0.36 1.40
N SER A 176 -11.29 0.27 1.80
CA SER A 176 -10.33 1.00 0.95
C SER A 176 -9.89 0.18 -0.27
N TRP A 177 -9.76 -1.14 -0.11
CA TRP A 177 -9.37 -2.07 -1.17
C TRP A 177 -10.45 -2.16 -2.26
N THR A 178 -11.71 -2.25 -1.86
CA THR A 178 -12.84 -2.25 -2.80
C THR A 178 -13.12 -0.88 -3.38
N GLU A 179 -13.00 0.19 -2.60
CA GLU A 179 -13.21 1.57 -3.06
C GLU A 179 -12.19 1.99 -4.14
N ASN A 180 -10.93 1.57 -4.01
CA ASN A 180 -9.87 1.90 -4.95
C ASN A 180 -9.62 0.81 -6.00
N GLN A 181 -10.46 -0.23 -6.06
CA GLN A 181 -10.26 -1.41 -6.91
C GLN A 181 -10.06 -1.04 -8.39
N GLN A 182 -10.88 -0.14 -8.93
CA GLN A 182 -10.82 0.25 -10.34
C GLN A 182 -9.47 0.87 -10.72
N MET A 183 -8.88 1.64 -9.81
CA MET A 183 -7.59 2.29 -10.01
C MET A 183 -6.42 1.32 -9.81
N LEU A 184 -6.54 0.45 -8.81
CA LEU A 184 -5.49 -0.49 -8.41
C LEU A 184 -5.36 -1.66 -9.39
N ARG A 185 -6.48 -2.16 -9.93
CA ARG A 185 -6.54 -3.37 -10.76
C ARG A 185 -5.57 -3.36 -11.95
N PRO A 186 -5.47 -2.29 -12.78
CA PRO A 186 -4.52 -2.27 -13.89
C PRO A 186 -3.05 -2.39 -13.47
N LEU A 187 -2.69 -1.85 -12.30
CA LEU A 187 -1.32 -1.93 -11.78
C LEU A 187 -1.02 -3.28 -11.15
N VAL A 188 -2.05 -3.94 -10.61
CA VAL A 188 -1.96 -5.34 -10.15
C VAL A 188 -1.81 -6.29 -11.33
N ASP A 189 -2.63 -6.12 -12.38
CA ASP A 189 -2.60 -6.96 -13.58
C ASP A 189 -1.27 -6.82 -14.34
N SER A 190 -0.66 -5.63 -14.37
CA SER A 190 0.68 -5.41 -14.95
C SER A 190 1.83 -5.91 -14.08
N GLY A 191 1.54 -6.25 -12.82
CA GLY A 191 2.54 -6.62 -11.81
C GLY A 191 3.34 -5.44 -11.26
N GLN A 192 3.02 -4.19 -11.61
CA GLN A 192 3.65 -3.01 -11.02
C GLN A 192 3.35 -2.89 -9.52
N ILE A 193 2.14 -3.26 -9.11
CA ILE A 193 1.78 -3.45 -7.70
C ILE A 193 1.53 -4.93 -7.46
N GLN A 194 2.31 -5.54 -6.59
CA GLN A 194 2.05 -6.89 -6.10
C GLN A 194 1.17 -6.84 -4.85
N LEU A 195 0.22 -7.75 -4.71
CA LEU A 195 -0.55 -7.94 -3.48
C LEU A 195 -0.02 -9.15 -2.70
N GLY A 196 0.16 -8.98 -1.39
CA GLY A 196 0.53 -9.99 -0.40
C GLY A 196 -0.54 -10.11 0.70
N ASN A 197 -0.52 -11.20 1.46
CA ASN A 197 -1.51 -11.44 2.52
C ASN A 197 -1.03 -10.87 3.86
N HIS A 198 -1.81 -9.97 4.50
CA HIS A 198 -1.51 -9.43 5.82
C HIS A 198 -2.48 -9.89 6.91
N THR A 199 -3.15 -11.03 6.73
CA THR A 199 -4.32 -11.49 7.50
C THR A 199 -5.58 -10.67 7.22
N TRP A 200 -6.73 -11.15 7.69
CA TRP A 200 -8.00 -10.47 7.46
C TRP A 200 -8.13 -9.18 8.30
N SER A 201 -7.97 -9.28 9.62
CA SER A 201 -8.29 -8.18 10.56
C SER A 201 -7.13 -7.78 11.49
N HIS A 202 -5.88 -8.06 11.10
CA HIS A 202 -4.67 -7.66 11.80
C HIS A 202 -4.56 -8.07 13.31
N PRO A 203 -4.95 -9.29 13.73
CA PRO A 203 -4.73 -9.72 15.12
C PRO A 203 -3.27 -10.18 15.35
N ASP A 204 -2.83 -10.13 16.61
CA ASP A 204 -1.60 -10.82 17.02
C ASP A 204 -1.83 -12.34 16.95
N LEU A 205 -1.38 -12.96 15.86
CA LEU A 205 -1.58 -14.38 15.59
C LEU A 205 -0.98 -15.30 16.68
N THR A 206 0.02 -14.83 17.44
CA THR A 206 0.63 -15.63 18.50
C THR A 206 -0.28 -15.85 19.70
N THR A 207 -1.36 -15.08 19.79
CA THR A 207 -2.37 -15.16 20.86
C THR A 207 -3.59 -16.00 20.47
N LEU A 208 -3.66 -16.46 19.21
CA LEU A 208 -4.81 -17.15 18.67
C LEU A 208 -4.61 -18.68 18.64
N PRO A 209 -5.69 -19.47 18.75
CA PRO A 209 -5.65 -20.89 18.44
C PRO A 209 -5.45 -21.12 16.92
N LYS A 210 -4.91 -22.30 16.56
CA LYS A 210 -4.50 -22.63 15.18
C LYS A 210 -5.61 -22.46 14.14
N ASP A 211 -6.84 -22.81 14.48
CA ASP A 211 -8.01 -22.66 13.60
C ASP A 211 -8.33 -21.20 13.31
N GLN A 212 -8.18 -20.31 14.29
CA GLN A 212 -8.36 -18.87 14.08
C GLN A 212 -7.22 -18.23 13.28
N ILE A 213 -5.97 -18.71 13.46
CA ILE A 213 -4.85 -18.32 12.60
C ILE A 213 -5.17 -18.69 11.14
N ALA A 214 -5.61 -19.93 10.90
CA ALA A 214 -5.96 -20.39 9.57
C ALA A 214 -7.11 -19.55 8.97
N GLN A 215 -8.16 -19.27 9.74
CA GLN A 215 -9.28 -18.44 9.30
C GLN A 215 -8.83 -17.03 8.88
N GLN A 216 -7.92 -16.40 9.63
CA GLN A 216 -7.39 -15.07 9.32
C GLN A 216 -6.65 -15.04 7.98
N ILE A 217 -5.83 -16.06 7.70
CA ILE A 217 -5.05 -16.16 6.47
C ILE A 217 -5.94 -16.54 5.29
N THR A 218 -6.77 -17.58 5.44
CA THR A 218 -7.65 -18.09 4.37
C THR A 218 -8.70 -17.07 3.96
N ARG A 219 -9.35 -16.39 4.91
CA ARG A 219 -10.36 -15.39 4.59
C ARG A 219 -9.77 -14.24 3.76
N ASN A 220 -8.54 -13.85 4.06
CA ASN A 220 -7.87 -12.81 3.31
C ASN A 220 -7.39 -13.30 1.93
N ASP A 221 -6.94 -14.56 1.83
CA ASP A 221 -6.63 -15.22 0.55
C ASP A 221 -7.87 -15.25 -0.38
N ASP A 222 -9.03 -15.62 0.16
CA ASP A 222 -10.30 -15.63 -0.58
C ASP A 222 -10.72 -14.23 -1.02
N PHE A 223 -10.51 -13.21 -0.17
CA PHE A 223 -10.74 -11.82 -0.53
C PHE A 223 -9.87 -11.39 -1.72
N LEU A 224 -8.57 -11.66 -1.68
CA LEU A 224 -7.64 -11.29 -2.76
C LEU A 224 -8.01 -11.97 -4.09
N LYS A 225 -8.38 -13.25 -4.05
CA LYS A 225 -8.85 -14.00 -5.23
C LYS A 225 -10.16 -13.43 -5.77
N LYS A 226 -11.14 -13.18 -4.89
CA LYS A 226 -12.47 -12.69 -5.31
C LYS A 226 -12.41 -11.27 -5.86
N THR A 227 -11.67 -10.38 -5.22
CA THR A 227 -11.64 -8.95 -5.54
C THR A 227 -10.67 -8.66 -6.69
N TYR A 228 -9.49 -9.29 -6.72
CA TYR A 228 -8.45 -8.96 -7.70
C TYR A 228 -8.13 -10.10 -8.67
N GLY A 229 -8.69 -11.30 -8.48
CA GLY A 229 -8.39 -12.43 -9.37
C GLY A 229 -6.96 -12.96 -9.26
N ILE A 230 -6.26 -12.63 -8.17
CA ILE A 230 -4.85 -12.98 -7.95
C ILE A 230 -4.69 -13.91 -6.74
N GLY A 231 -3.59 -14.68 -6.73
CA GLY A 231 -3.09 -15.37 -5.55
C GLY A 231 -1.89 -14.65 -4.96
N ALA A 232 -1.83 -14.52 -3.64
CA ALA A 232 -0.73 -13.85 -2.93
C ALA A 232 0.38 -14.79 -2.44
N LYS A 233 0.20 -16.11 -2.59
CA LYS A 233 1.19 -17.10 -2.18
C LYS A 233 2.50 -16.93 -2.98
N PRO A 234 3.66 -17.21 -2.35
CA PRO A 234 3.82 -17.71 -0.98
C PRO A 234 3.95 -16.61 0.09
N TYR A 235 3.76 -15.35 -0.28
CA TYR A 235 4.09 -14.21 0.57
C TYR A 235 2.96 -13.83 1.53
N TRP A 236 3.32 -13.73 2.80
CA TRP A 236 2.48 -13.14 3.81
C TRP A 236 3.31 -12.33 4.79
N ARG A 237 2.69 -11.41 5.51
CA ARG A 237 3.33 -10.67 6.59
C ARG A 237 2.54 -10.85 7.88
N PRO A 238 3.15 -11.35 8.98
CA PRO A 238 2.45 -11.42 10.26
C PRO A 238 2.24 -10.01 10.84
N PRO A 239 1.02 -9.69 11.32
CA PRO A 239 0.78 -8.47 12.09
C PRO A 239 1.80 -8.28 13.20
N TYR A 240 2.27 -7.03 13.37
CA TYR A 240 3.28 -6.65 14.37
C TYR A 240 4.62 -7.39 14.24
N ALA A 241 4.90 -8.01 13.08
CA ALA A 241 6.00 -8.97 12.89
C ALA A 241 5.99 -10.17 13.87
N LYS A 242 4.88 -10.41 14.56
CA LYS A 242 4.77 -11.44 15.60
C LYS A 242 4.41 -12.78 14.98
N ARG A 243 5.32 -13.74 15.15
CA ARG A 243 5.15 -15.14 14.74
C ARG A 243 5.82 -16.07 15.73
N ASN A 244 5.38 -17.32 15.72
CA ASN A 244 6.04 -18.42 16.40
C ASN A 244 5.90 -19.69 15.54
N ALA A 245 6.51 -20.80 15.95
CA ALA A 245 6.48 -22.04 15.18
C ALA A 245 5.06 -22.55 14.85
N ALA A 246 4.07 -22.29 15.72
CA ALA A 246 2.69 -22.68 15.44
C ALA A 246 2.05 -21.80 14.36
N VAL A 247 2.29 -20.49 14.39
CA VAL A 247 1.83 -19.56 13.35
C VAL A 247 2.45 -19.91 12.00
N ASP A 248 3.77 -20.11 11.97
CA ASP A 248 4.51 -20.42 10.74
C ASP A 248 4.07 -21.75 10.13
N ALA A 249 3.85 -22.77 10.97
CA ALA A 249 3.35 -24.06 10.49
C ALA A 249 1.96 -23.93 9.86
N VAL A 250 1.03 -23.20 10.49
CA VAL A 250 -0.31 -22.98 9.93
C VAL A 250 -0.25 -22.19 8.62
N ALA A 251 0.58 -21.14 8.55
CA ALA A 251 0.75 -20.38 7.31
C ALA A 251 1.34 -21.25 6.19
N ALA A 252 2.37 -22.05 6.50
CA ALA A 252 3.00 -22.96 5.55
C ALA A 252 2.03 -24.03 5.03
N ASP A 253 1.20 -24.62 5.90
CA ASP A 253 0.15 -25.59 5.53
C ASP A 253 -0.86 -24.98 4.54
N LEU A 254 -1.08 -23.67 4.60
CA LEU A 254 -1.93 -22.93 3.66
C LEU A 254 -1.19 -22.49 2.39
N GLY A 255 0.09 -22.80 2.25
CA GLY A 255 0.95 -22.41 1.13
C GLY A 255 1.56 -21.01 1.25
N TYR A 256 1.45 -20.38 2.41
CA TYR A 256 2.10 -19.11 2.76
C TYR A 256 3.43 -19.39 3.46
N THR A 257 4.40 -19.87 2.69
CA THR A 257 5.68 -20.37 3.19
C THR A 257 6.74 -19.29 3.39
N ILE A 258 6.49 -18.05 2.94
CA ILE A 258 7.45 -16.94 3.03
C ILE A 258 6.88 -15.82 3.92
N PRO A 259 7.15 -15.86 5.25
CA PRO A 259 6.94 -14.70 6.10
C PRO A 259 7.84 -13.58 5.60
N THR A 260 7.28 -12.47 5.16
CA THR A 260 8.01 -11.33 4.63
C THR A 260 8.07 -10.25 5.69
N LEU A 261 9.27 -9.96 6.18
CA LEU A 261 9.54 -8.87 7.11
C LEU A 261 10.28 -7.75 6.35
N TRP A 262 11.15 -7.02 7.02
CA TRP A 262 11.85 -5.87 6.45
C TRP A 262 13.21 -5.66 7.11
N SER A 263 14.07 -4.92 6.42
CA SER A 263 15.38 -4.46 6.87
C SER A 263 15.42 -2.95 7.11
N GLY A 264 14.37 -2.22 6.68
CA GLY A 264 14.19 -0.79 6.92
C GLY A 264 12.72 -0.40 7.04
N SER A 265 12.45 0.78 7.62
CA SER A 265 11.07 1.23 7.87
C SER A 265 10.93 2.73 7.73
N LEU A 266 9.83 3.19 7.13
CA LEU A 266 9.42 4.61 7.13
C LEU A 266 8.89 5.07 8.49
N SER A 267 8.69 4.16 9.44
CA SER A 267 8.15 4.42 10.79
C SER A 267 6.75 5.08 10.83
N ASP A 268 6.00 4.97 9.74
CA ASP A 268 4.73 5.64 9.47
C ASP A 268 3.48 4.83 9.89
N SER A 269 3.63 3.81 10.75
CA SER A 269 2.49 3.06 11.29
C SER A 269 1.62 3.91 12.22
N THR A 270 2.20 4.98 12.77
CA THR A 270 1.54 6.01 13.59
C THR A 270 1.64 7.36 12.90
N LEU A 271 0.84 8.32 13.36
CA LEU A 271 0.90 9.68 12.82
C LEU A 271 2.23 10.34 13.21
N ILE A 272 3.09 10.56 12.22
CA ILE A 272 4.40 11.18 12.34
C ILE A 272 4.55 12.33 11.35
N HIS A 273 5.55 13.19 11.58
CA HIS A 273 5.85 14.31 10.69
C HIS A 273 6.52 13.85 9.40
N GLU A 274 6.26 14.60 8.33
CA GLU A 274 6.77 14.39 6.97
C GLU A 274 8.30 14.36 6.90
N ASP A 275 8.97 15.27 7.61
CA ASP A 275 10.43 15.34 7.67
C ASP A 275 11.05 14.06 8.26
N TYR A 276 10.38 13.45 9.23
CA TYR A 276 10.82 12.19 9.81
C TYR A 276 10.65 11.02 8.83
N ILE A 277 9.57 11.00 8.04
CA ILE A 277 9.37 10.00 6.98
C ILE A 277 10.50 10.10 5.95
N VAL A 278 10.82 11.31 5.48
CA VAL A 278 11.93 11.55 4.54
C VAL A 278 13.27 11.13 5.14
N LYS A 279 13.52 11.45 6.42
CA LYS A 279 14.71 10.98 7.13
C LYS A 279 14.81 9.45 7.16
N MET A 280 13.70 8.76 7.41
CA MET A 280 13.67 7.30 7.42
C MET A 280 13.89 6.71 6.02
N ALA A 281 13.33 7.34 4.98
CA ALA A 281 13.62 6.98 3.59
C ALA A 281 15.10 7.15 3.25
N ASP A 282 15.70 8.29 3.63
CA ASP A 282 17.13 8.53 3.44
C ASP A 282 17.98 7.47 4.19
N GLN A 283 17.57 7.07 5.38
CA GLN A 283 18.29 6.03 6.12
C GLN A 283 18.17 4.65 5.47
N TYR A 284 16.98 4.27 4.97
CA TYR A 284 16.66 2.88 4.67
C TYR A 284 16.47 2.55 3.19
N PHE A 285 16.34 3.53 2.30
CA PHE A 285 16.35 3.30 0.85
C PHE A 285 17.79 3.03 0.40
N THR A 286 18.23 1.81 0.67
CA THR A 286 19.57 1.32 0.38
C THR A 286 19.49 0.08 -0.51
N PRO A 287 20.58 -0.25 -1.23
CA PRO A 287 20.65 -1.48 -2.01
C PRO A 287 20.20 -2.74 -1.27
N GLN A 288 19.43 -3.55 -1.98
CA GLN A 288 18.92 -4.85 -1.58
C GLN A 288 17.99 -4.82 -0.36
N SER A 289 17.48 -3.65 0.03
CA SER A 289 16.59 -3.52 1.18
C SER A 289 15.15 -3.92 0.85
N ILE A 290 14.47 -4.45 1.87
CA ILE A 290 13.01 -4.55 1.92
C ILE A 290 12.58 -3.53 2.95
N VAL A 291 11.84 -2.50 2.52
CA VAL A 291 11.41 -1.39 3.38
C VAL A 291 9.92 -1.47 3.60
N ILE A 292 9.49 -1.28 4.84
CA ILE A 292 8.07 -1.20 5.20
C ILE A 292 7.61 0.26 5.34
N GLY A 293 6.47 0.58 4.75
CA GLY A 293 5.61 1.72 5.08
C GLY A 293 4.18 1.26 5.38
N HIS A 294 3.24 2.19 5.57
CA HIS A 294 1.85 1.84 5.91
C HIS A 294 0.83 2.70 5.15
N LEU A 295 -0.28 2.08 4.76
CA LEU A 295 -1.38 2.74 4.06
C LEU A 295 -2.40 3.36 5.05
N ASN A 296 -1.90 4.02 6.10
CA ASN A 296 -2.69 4.37 7.28
C ASN A 296 -2.89 5.88 7.47
N HIS A 297 -1.84 6.67 7.25
CA HIS A 297 -1.82 8.09 7.59
C HIS A 297 -1.40 8.95 6.39
N LEU A 298 -2.01 10.13 6.25
CA LEU A 298 -1.80 11.03 5.11
C LEU A 298 -0.37 11.59 4.93
N PRO A 299 0.45 11.86 5.97
CA PRO A 299 1.72 12.57 5.80
C PRO A 299 2.68 11.97 4.75
N VAL A 300 2.77 10.63 4.65
CA VAL A 300 3.64 9.98 3.64
C VAL A 300 3.27 10.37 2.20
N THR A 301 2.00 10.72 1.97
CA THR A 301 1.50 11.08 0.63
C THR A 301 1.99 12.46 0.17
N HIS A 302 2.46 13.30 1.09
CA HIS A 302 2.95 14.64 0.79
C HIS A 302 4.43 14.68 0.43
N VAL A 303 5.18 13.60 0.73
CA VAL A 303 6.64 13.52 0.55
C VAL A 303 7.09 12.59 -0.57
N TYR A 304 6.17 12.17 -1.44
CA TYR A 304 6.49 11.33 -2.59
C TYR A 304 7.57 11.89 -3.54
N PRO A 305 7.63 13.21 -3.82
CA PRO A 305 8.72 13.78 -4.60
C PRO A 305 10.10 13.47 -3.99
N GLU A 306 10.26 13.68 -2.69
CA GLU A 306 11.49 13.44 -1.94
C GLU A 306 11.85 11.95 -1.93
N LEU A 307 10.86 11.06 -1.75
CA LEU A 307 11.08 9.62 -1.84
C LEU A 307 11.66 9.22 -3.21
N VAL A 308 11.12 9.79 -4.30
CA VAL A 308 11.58 9.52 -5.68
C VAL A 308 12.96 10.10 -5.93
N GLU A 309 13.27 11.29 -5.39
CA GLU A 309 14.60 11.89 -5.48
C GLU A 309 15.64 11.00 -4.80
N ILE A 310 15.39 10.50 -3.59
CA ILE A 310 16.29 9.58 -2.89
C ILE A 310 16.54 8.30 -3.71
N ILE A 311 15.48 7.71 -4.29
CA ILE A 311 15.59 6.51 -5.15
C ILE A 311 16.46 6.80 -6.37
N ARG A 312 16.23 7.95 -7.03
CA ARG A 312 16.95 8.36 -8.24
C ARG A 312 18.42 8.65 -7.96
N ASP A 313 18.71 9.45 -6.94
CA ASP A 313 20.08 9.86 -6.59
C ASP A 313 20.96 8.68 -6.21
N ARG A 314 20.33 7.63 -5.67
CA ARG A 314 21.00 6.38 -5.28
C ARG A 314 20.99 5.32 -6.38
N ASN A 315 20.45 5.61 -7.56
CA ASN A 315 20.31 4.69 -8.68
C ASN A 315 19.63 3.37 -8.29
N LEU A 316 18.59 3.43 -7.47
CA LEU A 316 17.87 2.23 -7.01
C LEU A 316 16.79 1.82 -8.01
N ARG A 317 16.65 0.51 -8.23
CA ARG A 317 15.56 -0.11 -8.98
C ARG A 317 14.46 -0.57 -8.02
N THR A 318 13.31 0.09 -8.07
CA THR A 318 12.16 -0.37 -7.29
C THR A 318 11.58 -1.65 -7.88
N VAL A 319 11.31 -2.63 -7.04
CA VAL A 319 10.87 -3.97 -7.44
C VAL A 319 9.74 -4.49 -6.56
N THR A 320 8.88 -5.32 -7.14
CA THR A 320 8.01 -6.23 -6.38
C THR A 320 8.78 -7.51 -6.04
N LEU A 321 8.29 -8.29 -5.07
CA LEU A 321 8.88 -9.59 -4.75
C LEU A 321 8.82 -10.55 -5.94
N ASN A 322 7.79 -10.45 -6.78
CA ASN A 322 7.65 -11.20 -8.02
C ASN A 322 8.58 -10.73 -9.14
N ASP A 323 9.21 -9.56 -9.05
CA ASP A 323 10.27 -9.20 -10.00
C ASP A 323 11.59 -9.89 -9.65
N ILE A 324 11.80 -10.17 -8.35
CA ILE A 324 13.04 -10.74 -7.82
C ILE A 324 13.00 -12.26 -7.85
N PHE A 325 11.90 -12.87 -7.38
CA PHE A 325 11.87 -14.29 -7.08
C PHE A 325 11.04 -15.08 -8.09
N LEU A 326 11.46 -16.32 -8.32
CA LEU A 326 10.67 -17.29 -9.07
C LEU A 326 9.37 -17.58 -8.33
N LYS A 327 8.24 -17.55 -9.05
CA LYS A 327 6.99 -18.08 -8.54
C LYS A 327 7.19 -19.57 -8.27
N THR A 328 6.93 -20.01 -7.05
CA THR A 328 6.88 -21.44 -6.75
C THR A 328 5.72 -22.04 -7.55
N PRO A 329 5.90 -23.19 -8.23
CA PRO A 329 4.88 -23.82 -9.07
C PRO A 329 3.52 -24.00 -8.40
#